data_AF-A0A947ACB8-F1
#
_entry.id   AF-A0A947ACB8-F1
#
_cell.length_a   1.000
_cell.length_b   1.000
_cell.length_c   1.000
_cell.angle_alpha   90.00
_cell.angle_beta   90.00
_cell.angle_gamma   90.00
#
_symmetry.space_group_name_H-M   'P 1'
#
loop_
_entity.id
_entity.type
_entity.pdbx_description
1 polymer ?
#
loop_
_entity_poly.entity_id
_entity_poly.type
_entity_poly.pdbx_seq_one_letter_code
_entity_poly.pdbx_strand_id
1 'polypeptide(L)'
;AAIAKGGELFILDMGEPIKIVDLAKQMIHLYGKDDEVEVIFTGLRPGEKLYEELLLDDSEQETKYSSIFIAQPTLYDIDQLNADIYALIDSSDKRAHLKKIVPEFKYMGNDG
;
A
#
# COMPACT_ATOMS: atom_id res chain seq x y z
N ALA A 1 -16.64 -20.62 12.32
CA ALA A 1 -15.24 -20.85 12.70
C ALA A 1 -14.42 -19.65 12.21
N ALA A 2 -13.73 -18.96 13.12
CA ALA A 2 -12.82 -17.88 12.74
C ALA A 2 -11.59 -18.46 12.01
N ILE A 3 -11.12 -17.79 10.97
CA ILE A 3 -9.98 -18.22 10.15
C ILE A 3 -8.65 -17.93 10.85
N ALA A 4 -8.61 -16.90 11.70
CA ALA A 4 -7.40 -16.41 12.36
C ALA A 4 -7.14 -17.10 13.70
N LYS A 5 -5.87 -17.44 13.97
CA LYS A 5 -5.37 -17.89 15.27
C LYS A 5 -4.70 -16.76 16.06
N GLY A 6 -4.44 -15.62 15.42
CA GLY A 6 -3.83 -14.42 15.98
C GLY A 6 -2.39 -14.26 15.53
N GLY A 7 -2.04 -13.05 15.06
CA GLY A 7 -0.68 -12.73 14.59
C GLY A 7 -0.44 -12.93 13.09
N GLU A 8 -1.44 -13.43 12.34
CA GLU A 8 -1.34 -13.53 10.88
C GLU A 8 -1.68 -12.20 10.18
N LEU A 9 -0.88 -11.84 9.18
CA LEU A 9 -1.19 -10.75 8.26
C LEU A 9 -1.80 -11.36 6.98
N PHE A 10 -3.06 -11.02 6.70
CA PHE A 10 -3.78 -11.56 5.54
C PHE A 10 -3.66 -10.63 4.33
N ILE A 11 -3.37 -11.22 3.17
CA ILE A 11 -3.33 -10.54 1.87
C ILE A 11 -4.49 -11.07 1.03
N LEU A 12 -5.15 -10.16 0.32
CA LEU A 12 -6.25 -10.47 -0.59
C LEU A 12 -5.75 -10.42 -2.02
N ASP A 13 -6.15 -11.42 -2.80
CA ASP A 13 -6.04 -11.35 -4.26
C ASP A 13 -7.06 -10.33 -4.78
N MET A 14 -6.54 -9.22 -5.31
CA MET A 14 -7.34 -8.12 -5.87
C MET A 14 -7.65 -8.31 -7.36
N GLY A 15 -7.17 -9.40 -7.97
CA GLY A 15 -7.31 -9.67 -9.39
C GLY A 15 -6.50 -8.70 -10.26
N GLU A 16 -7.03 -8.42 -11.45
CA GLU A 16 -6.31 -7.63 -12.44
C GLU A 16 -6.27 -6.13 -12.09
N PRO A 17 -5.10 -5.47 -12.24
CA PRO A 17 -4.97 -4.04 -11.98
C PRO A 17 -5.79 -3.22 -12.99
N ILE A 18 -6.46 -2.16 -12.50
CA ILE A 18 -7.28 -1.26 -13.31
C ILE A 18 -6.59 0.09 -13.44
N LYS A 19 -6.55 0.63 -14.67
CA LYS A 19 -6.03 1.98 -14.91
C LYS A 19 -7.07 3.03 -14.49
N ILE A 20 -6.64 4.00 -13.68
CA ILE A 20 -7.52 5.08 -13.19
C ILE A 20 -8.14 5.90 -14.34
N VAL A 21 -7.41 6.10 -15.45
CA VAL A 21 -7.95 6.80 -16.63
C VAL A 21 -9.10 6.04 -17.29
N ASP A 22 -9.04 4.71 -17.32
CA ASP A 22 -10.09 3.89 -17.92
C ASP A 22 -11.33 3.88 -17.03
N LEU A 23 -11.13 3.81 -15.71
CA LEU A 23 -12.22 3.97 -14.73
C LEU A 23 -12.91 5.33 -14.88
N ALA A 24 -12.15 6.42 -14.97
CA ALA A 24 -12.71 7.77 -15.15
C ALA A 24 -13.55 7.89 -16.44
N LYS A 25 -13.03 7.38 -17.56
CA LYS A 25 -13.77 7.35 -18.84
C LYS A 25 -15.03 6.49 -18.75
N GLN A 26 -14.96 5.32 -18.11
CA GLN A 26 -16.12 4.46 -17.90
C GLN A 26 -17.20 5.18 -17.09
N MET A 27 -16.82 5.90 -16.04
CA MET A 27 -17.76 6.70 -15.25
C MET A 27 -18.42 7.79 -16.12
N ILE A 28 -17.64 8.60 -16.84
CA ILE A 28 -18.18 9.66 -17.73
C ILE A 28 -19.18 9.08 -18.73
N HIS A 29 -18.83 7.96 -19.36
CA HIS A 29 -19.68 7.27 -20.33
C HIS A 29 -20.99 6.76 -19.70
N LEU A 30 -20.92 6.14 -18.52
CA LEU A 30 -22.10 5.62 -17.80
C LEU A 30 -23.10 6.73 -17.44
N TYR A 31 -22.62 7.96 -17.24
CA TYR A 31 -23.48 9.12 -16.98
C TYR A 31 -23.91 9.87 -18.26
N GLY A 32 -23.48 9.44 -19.44
CA GLY A 32 -23.80 10.08 -20.72
C GLY A 32 -23.21 11.48 -20.84
N LYS A 33 -22.00 11.69 -20.30
CA LYS A 33 -21.34 13.00 -20.21
C LYS A 33 -20.08 13.11 -21.08
N ASP A 34 -19.94 12.27 -22.10
CA ASP A 34 -18.76 12.19 -22.96
C ASP A 34 -18.36 13.55 -23.58
N ASP A 35 -19.34 14.40 -23.91
CA ASP A 35 -19.10 15.73 -24.51
C ASP A 35 -19.10 16.88 -23.49
N GLU A 36 -19.35 16.60 -22.21
CA GLU A 36 -19.50 17.61 -21.15
C GLU A 36 -18.36 17.60 -20.12
N VAL A 37 -17.64 16.47 -19.99
CA VAL A 37 -16.62 16.27 -18.96
C VAL A 37 -15.29 15.88 -19.60
N GLU A 38 -14.28 16.73 -19.41
CA GLU A 38 -12.91 16.48 -19.85
C GLU A 38 -12.07 15.80 -18.77
N VAL A 39 -11.20 14.87 -19.17
CA VAL A 39 -10.19 14.26 -18.29
C VAL A 39 -8.88 15.04 -18.38
N ILE A 40 -8.51 15.73 -17.31
CA ILE A 40 -7.28 16.53 -17.22
C ILE A 40 -6.24 15.82 -16.37
N PHE A 41 -5.03 15.66 -16.89
CA PHE A 41 -3.90 15.07 -16.16
C PHE A 41 -3.15 16.14 -15.37
N THR A 42 -3.16 16.03 -14.04
CA THR A 42 -2.50 16.97 -13.13
C THR A 42 -1.12 16.51 -12.64
N GLY A 43 -0.68 15.32 -13.06
CA GLY A 43 0.55 14.70 -12.59
C GLY A 43 0.40 13.99 -11.25
N LEU A 44 1.45 13.28 -10.83
CA LEU A 44 1.50 12.59 -9.54
C LEU A 44 1.84 13.59 -8.43
N ARG A 45 1.19 13.41 -7.27
CA ARG A 45 1.50 14.14 -6.04
C ARG A 45 2.74 13.52 -5.38
N PRO A 46 3.51 14.30 -4.58
CA PRO A 46 4.66 13.77 -3.85
C PRO A 46 4.26 12.56 -2.99
N GLY A 47 4.97 11.45 -3.15
CA GLY A 47 4.71 10.19 -2.47
C GLY A 47 3.75 9.24 -3.20
N GLU A 48 3.12 9.66 -4.31
CA GLU A 48 2.26 8.77 -5.09
C GLU A 48 3.07 7.82 -5.98
N LYS A 49 2.61 6.57 -6.05
CA LYS A 49 3.12 5.57 -6.98
C LYS A 49 2.21 5.51 -8.21
N LEU A 50 2.81 5.30 -9.39
CA LEU A 50 2.05 5.05 -10.62
C LEU A 50 1.44 3.63 -10.64
N TYR A 51 2.09 2.69 -9.95
CA TYR A 51 1.66 1.31 -9.77
C TYR A 51 1.90 0.91 -8.32
N GLU A 52 0.92 0.27 -7.69
CA GLU A 52 1.11 -0.37 -6.40
C GLU A 52 1.90 -1.67 -6.56
N GLU A 53 2.56 -2.10 -5.49
CA GLU A 53 3.28 -3.38 -5.45
C GLU A 53 2.25 -4.51 -5.28
N LEU A 54 2.31 -5.53 -6.14
CA LEU A 54 1.58 -6.78 -5.92
C LEU A 54 2.18 -7.42 -4.68
N LEU A 55 1.36 -7.55 -3.63
CA LEU A 55 1.83 -8.07 -2.34
C LEU A 55 2.11 -9.57 -2.40
N LEU A 56 1.49 -10.30 -3.33
CA LEU A 56 1.62 -11.75 -3.51
C LEU A 56 3.06 -12.13 -3.90
N ASP A 57 3.83 -12.63 -2.94
CA ASP A 57 5.18 -13.19 -3.15
C ASP A 57 5.16 -14.72 -3.06
N ASP A 58 6.17 -15.39 -3.64
CA ASP A 58 6.29 -16.87 -3.65
C ASP A 58 6.42 -17.46 -2.23
N SER A 59 6.67 -16.61 -1.23
CA SER A 59 6.89 -16.97 0.17
C SER A 59 5.60 -17.04 1.02
N GLU A 60 4.45 -16.72 0.43
CA GLU A 60 3.15 -16.68 1.10
C GLU A 60 2.48 -18.04 1.24
N GLN A 61 1.69 -18.21 2.30
CA GLN A 61 0.95 -19.43 2.55
C GLN A 61 -0.50 -19.30 2.09
N GLU A 62 -0.93 -20.21 1.22
CA GLU A 62 -2.33 -20.32 0.82
C GLU A 62 -3.21 -20.68 2.03
N THR A 63 -4.38 -20.04 2.10
CA THR A 63 -5.42 -20.47 3.03
C THR A 63 -6.38 -21.47 2.34
N LYS A 64 -7.40 -21.93 3.08
CA LYS A 64 -8.49 -22.71 2.48
C LYS A 64 -9.32 -21.95 1.43
N TYR A 65 -9.11 -20.63 1.29
CA TYR A 65 -9.72 -19.79 0.27
C TYR A 65 -8.64 -19.29 -0.68
N SER A 66 -8.79 -19.57 -1.97
CA SER A 66 -7.79 -19.23 -3.00
C SER A 66 -7.57 -17.73 -3.18
N SER A 67 -8.48 -16.89 -2.69
CA SER A 67 -8.35 -15.42 -2.76
C SER A 67 -7.75 -14.81 -1.49
N ILE A 68 -7.30 -15.63 -0.53
CA ILE A 68 -6.77 -15.17 0.76
C ILE A 68 -5.45 -15.89 1.05
N PHE A 69 -4.41 -15.09 1.28
CA PHE A 69 -3.05 -15.53 1.56
C PHE A 69 -2.60 -15.04 2.93
N ILE A 70 -1.60 -15.70 3.52
CA ILE A 70 -0.96 -15.29 4.77
C ILE A 70 0.47 -14.86 4.46
N ALA A 71 0.77 -13.60 4.77
CA ALA A 71 2.10 -13.03 4.65
C ALA A 71 3.03 -13.57 5.73
N GLN A 72 4.33 -13.60 5.44
CA GLN A 72 5.35 -13.88 6.44
C GLN A 72 5.31 -12.82 7.55
N PRO A 73 5.35 -13.22 8.83
CA PRO A 73 5.34 -12.26 9.93
C PRO A 73 6.66 -11.50 10.00
N THR A 74 6.58 -10.16 10.06
CA THR A 74 7.72 -9.33 10.44
C THR A 74 7.90 -9.37 11.96
N LEU A 75 9.01 -9.93 12.42
CA LEU A 75 9.35 -9.95 13.84
C LEU A 75 10.12 -8.68 14.20
N TYR A 76 9.56 -7.90 15.14
CA TYR A 76 10.21 -6.72 15.71
C TYR A 76 10.01 -6.76 17.23
N ASP A 77 11.10 -6.57 17.99
CA ASP A 77 11.05 -6.56 19.45
C ASP A 77 10.18 -5.39 19.97
N ILE A 78 9.19 -5.67 20.81
CA ILE A 78 8.20 -4.65 21.22
C ILE A 78 8.85 -3.54 22.06
N ASP A 79 9.82 -3.86 22.92
CA ASP A 79 10.48 -2.85 23.74
C ASP A 79 11.33 -1.92 22.87
N GLN A 80 12.02 -2.49 21.88
CA GLN A 80 12.75 -1.72 20.87
C GLN A 80 11.81 -0.88 20.00
N LEU A 81 10.68 -1.43 19.56
CA LEU A 81 9.70 -0.70 18.74
C LEU A 81 9.14 0.51 19.50
N ASN A 82 8.78 0.34 20.78
CA ASN A 82 8.33 1.43 21.62
C ASN A 82 9.41 2.52 21.74
N ALA A 83 10.66 2.13 21.99
CA ALA A 83 11.78 3.08 22.06
C ALA A 83 11.96 3.85 20.74
N ASP A 84 11.88 3.17 19.60
CA ASP A 84 12.00 3.79 18.28
C ASP A 84 10.82 4.73 17.95
N ILE A 85 9.59 4.39 18.37
CA ILE A 85 8.41 5.25 18.24
C ILE A 85 8.59 6.53 19.08
N TYR A 86 9.05 6.42 20.32
CA TYR A 86 9.30 7.61 21.15
C TYR A 86 10.38 8.50 20.53
N ALA A 87 11.47 7.91 20.03
CA ALA A 87 12.50 8.66 19.31
C ALA A 87 11.97 9.34 18.04
N LEU A 88 11.05 8.69 17.31
CA LEU A 88 10.42 9.25 16.11
C LEU A 88 9.55 10.48 16.40
N ILE A 89 8.85 10.51 17.54
CA ILE A 89 7.98 11.63 17.94
C ILE A 89 8.80 12.91 18.14
N ASP A 90 9.94 12.79 18.82
CA ASP A 90 10.81 13.92 19.17
C ASP A 90 11.82 14.28 18.07
N SER A 91 11.90 13.48 17.01
CA SER A 91 12.88 13.66 15.92
C SER A 91 12.54 14.82 15.00
N SER A 92 13.57 15.61 14.65
CA SER A 92 13.51 16.60 13.58
C SER A 92 13.52 15.96 12.18
N ASP A 93 14.15 14.80 12.03
CA ASP A 93 14.16 14.01 10.80
C ASP A 93 13.40 12.69 11.01
N LYS A 94 12.08 12.81 10.85
CA LYS A 94 11.13 11.69 10.94
C LYS A 94 11.32 10.67 9.83
N ARG A 95 11.80 11.08 8.65
CA ARG A 95 11.98 10.16 7.51
C ARG A 95 13.13 9.21 7.78
N ALA A 96 14.26 9.71 8.31
CA ALA A 96 15.38 8.88 8.71
C ALA A 96 14.98 7.86 9.79
N HIS A 97 14.19 8.28 10.78
CA HIS A 97 13.71 7.38 11.84
C HIS A 97 12.70 6.35 11.32
N LEU A 98 11.77 6.75 10.45
CA LEU A 98 10.85 5.82 9.77
C LEU A 98 11.61 4.78 8.96
N LYS A 99 12.69 5.16 8.27
CA LYS A 99 13.54 4.24 7.50
C LYS A 99 14.25 3.21 8.38
N LYS A 100 14.51 3.52 9.66
CA LYS A 100 15.07 2.56 10.62
C LYS A 100 14.04 1.49 11.02
N ILE A 101 12.80 1.92 11.29
CA ILE A 101 11.71 1.03 11.73
C ILE A 101 11.20 0.20 10.55
N VAL A 102 11.12 0.82 9.37
CA VAL A 102 10.61 0.23 8.12
C VAL A 102 11.71 0.35 7.05
N PRO A 103 12.68 -0.59 7.01
CA PRO A 103 13.82 -0.54 6.10
C PRO A 103 13.45 -0.43 4.62
N GLU A 104 12.29 -0.95 4.23
CA GLU A 104 11.71 -0.92 2.90
C GLU A 104 11.08 0.43 2.52
N PHE A 105 10.86 1.33 3.48
CA PHE A 105 10.23 2.63 3.24
C PHE A 105 11.00 3.46 2.21
N LYS A 106 10.39 3.78 1.07
CA LYS A 106 10.99 4.66 0.04
C LYS A 106 10.18 5.94 -0.02
N TYR A 107 10.79 7.05 0.39
CA TYR A 107 10.17 8.36 0.21
C TYR A 107 10.35 8.81 -1.24
N MET A 108 9.25 8.88 -1.99
CA MET A 108 9.20 9.43 -3.35
C MET A 108 8.81 10.91 -3.29
N GLY A 109 9.70 11.75 -2.76
CA GLY A 109 9.56 13.20 -2.91
C GLY A 109 10.05 13.67 -4.27
N ASN A 110 9.58 14.83 -4.71
CA ASN A 110 10.30 15.63 -5.72
C ASN A 110 11.57 16.19 -5.07
N ASP A 111 12.54 15.32 -4.80
CA ASP A 111 13.93 15.75 -4.74
C ASP A 111 14.36 15.81 -6.22
N GLY A 112 14.60 17.04 -6.70
CA GLY A 112 14.74 17.37 -8.13
C GLY A 112 15.84 16.64 -8.88
#